data_AF-A0AAV5TUJ9-F1
#
_entry.id   AF-A0AAV5TUJ9-F1
#
_cell.length_a   1.000
_cell.length_b   1.000
_cell.length_c   1.000
_cell.angle_alpha   90.00
_cell.angle_beta   90.00
_cell.angle_gamma   90.00
#
_symmetry.space_group_name_H-M   'P 1'
#
loop_
_entity.id
_entity.type
_entity.pdbx_description
1 polymer ?
#
loop_
_entity_poly.entity_id
_entity_poly.type
_entity_poly.pdbx_seq_one_letter_code
_entity_poly.pdbx_strand_id
1 'polypeptide(L)'
;ILAMIVQLISEIKHGMQNASTATKKHQTRAVFSLAMQGAVPNLFYILPACCLLGLHLYPGIVGVESAASNRAASTISILSMNVMGVHSFAHSMTVLGCSPAYRKAIRSFFRKI
;
A
#
# COMPACT_ATOMS: atom_id res chain seq x y z
N ILE A 1 5.25 -8.57 -8.59
CA ILE A 1 4.80 -7.15 -8.61
C ILE A 1 5.98 -6.18 -8.76
N LEU A 2 6.97 -6.20 -7.84
CA LEU A 2 8.14 -5.31 -7.93
C LEU A 2 8.88 -5.39 -9.27
N ALA A 3 9.18 -6.61 -9.77
CA ALA A 3 9.83 -6.79 -11.07
C ALA A 3 9.01 -6.21 -12.24
N MET A 4 7.68 -6.41 -12.21
CA MET A 4 6.76 -5.89 -13.22
C MET A 4 6.68 -4.36 -13.19
N ILE A 5 6.71 -3.76 -11.99
CA ILE A 5 6.78 -2.30 -11.82
C ILE A 5 8.12 -1.75 -12.36
N VAL A 6 9.23 -2.43 -12.09
CA VAL A 6 10.57 -2.03 -12.57
C VAL A 6 10.67 -2.11 -14.10
N GLN A 7 10.10 -3.16 -14.70
CA GLN A 7 9.99 -3.28 -16.16
C GLN A 7 9.14 -2.16 -16.74
N LEU A 8 7.95 -1.92 -16.18
CA LEU A 8 7.07 -0.84 -16.62
C LEU A 8 7.75 0.53 -16.54
N ILE A 9 8.50 0.79 -15.47
CA ILE A 9 9.27 2.03 -15.31
C ILE A 9 10.36 2.13 -16.38
N SER A 10 11.05 1.03 -16.68
CA SER A 10 12.12 1.00 -17.69
C SER A 10 11.58 1.23 -19.10
N GLU A 11 10.48 0.57 -19.47
CA GLU A 11 9.81 0.76 -20.76
C GLU A 11 9.29 2.19 -20.92
N ILE A 12 8.66 2.74 -19.88
CA ILE A 12 8.17 4.12 -19.89
C ILE A 12 9.33 5.11 -19.98
N LYS A 13 10.43 4.89 -19.24
CA LYS A 13 11.63 5.73 -19.32
C LYS A 13 12.26 5.72 -20.71
N HIS A 14 12.29 4.55 -21.36
CA HIS A 14 12.81 4.38 -22.71
C HIS A 14 11.89 5.07 -23.76
N GLY A 15 10.58 4.82 -23.69
CA GLY A 15 9.60 5.44 -24.59
C GLY A 15 9.40 6.95 -24.39
N MET A 16 9.67 7.46 -23.18
CA MET A 16 9.56 8.89 -22.88
C MET A 16 10.69 9.73 -23.45
N GLN A 17 11.82 9.17 -23.90
CA GLN A 17 12.95 9.96 -24.41
C GLN A 17 12.54 10.89 -25.57
N ASN A 18 11.64 10.41 -26.45
CA ASN A 18 11.14 11.15 -27.61
C ASN A 18 9.74 11.78 -27.41
N ALA A 19 9.16 11.69 -26.21
CA ALA A 19 7.79 12.13 -25.96
C ALA A 19 7.69 13.63 -25.59
N SER A 20 6.58 14.26 -25.99
CA SER A 20 6.24 15.64 -25.62
C SER A 20 6.18 15.83 -24.09
N THR A 21 6.40 17.05 -23.62
CA THR A 21 6.39 17.41 -22.19
C THR A 21 5.06 17.08 -21.51
N ALA A 22 3.94 17.21 -22.24
CA ALA A 22 2.61 16.87 -21.76
C ALA A 22 2.45 15.35 -21.56
N THR A 23 2.91 14.55 -22.52
CA THR A 23 2.91 13.08 -22.44
C THR A 23 3.77 12.59 -21.29
N LYS A 24 4.97 13.17 -21.12
CA LYS A 24 5.87 12.85 -19.99
C LYS A 24 5.18 13.02 -18.65
N LYS A 25 4.53 14.17 -18.43
CA LYS A 25 3.80 14.47 -17.18
C LYS A 25 2.65 13.50 -16.93
N HIS A 26 1.95 13.06 -17.98
CA HIS A 26 0.85 12.11 -17.84
C HIS A 26 1.37 10.71 -17.46
N GLN A 27 2.42 10.24 -18.14
CA GLN A 27 3.01 8.93 -17.87
C GLN A 27 3.69 8.85 -16.51
N THR A 28 4.44 9.88 -16.08
CA THR A 28 5.00 9.91 -14.71
C THR A 28 3.92 9.79 -13.64
N ARG A 29 2.75 10.41 -13.84
CA ARG A 29 1.62 10.31 -12.92
C ARG A 29 0.97 8.93 -12.93
N ALA A 30 0.90 8.28 -14.09
CA ALA A 30 0.41 6.92 -14.22
C ALA A 30 1.35 5.94 -13.50
N VAL A 31 2.66 6.06 -13.70
CA VAL A 31 3.69 5.27 -13.00
C VAL A 31 3.58 5.46 -11.49
N PHE A 32 3.50 6.70 -11.02
CA PHE A 32 3.35 6.98 -9.60
C PHE A 32 2.05 6.39 -9.04
N SER A 33 0.94 6.50 -9.76
CA SER A 33 -0.34 5.89 -9.38
C SER A 33 -0.23 4.38 -9.26
N LEU A 34 0.39 3.72 -10.24
CA LEU A 34 0.63 2.27 -10.22
C LEU A 34 1.53 1.86 -9.05
N ALA A 35 2.60 2.62 -8.80
CA ALA A 35 3.50 2.37 -7.68
C ALA A 35 2.76 2.49 -6.34
N MET A 36 1.93 3.53 -6.15
CA MET A 36 1.15 3.72 -4.94
C MET A 36 0.08 2.64 -4.74
N GLN A 37 -0.62 2.26 -5.80
CA GLN A 37 -1.60 1.16 -5.77
C GLN A 37 -0.95 -0.18 -5.45
N GLY A 38 0.31 -0.40 -5.83
CA GLY A 38 1.05 -1.60 -5.45
C GLY A 38 1.64 -1.54 -4.04
N ALA A 39 2.15 -0.37 -3.62
CA ALA A 39 2.90 -0.22 -2.37
C ALA A 39 1.99 -0.08 -1.15
N VAL A 40 0.97 0.79 -1.23
CA VAL A 40 0.11 1.10 -0.08
C VAL A 40 -0.67 -0.13 0.36
N PRO A 41 -1.44 -0.83 -0.48
CA PRO A 41 -2.17 -2.02 -0.05
C PRO A 41 -1.24 -3.13 0.45
N ASN A 42 -0.11 -3.37 -0.23
CA ASN A 42 0.87 -4.34 0.25
C ASN A 42 1.39 -4.03 1.66
N LEU A 43 1.55 -2.76 2.04
CA LEU A 43 1.96 -2.40 3.40
C LEU A 43 0.91 -2.85 4.44
N PHE A 44 -0.38 -2.70 4.14
CA PHE A 44 -1.49 -3.18 4.98
C PHE A 44 -1.59 -4.71 5.06
N TYR A 45 -0.80 -5.44 4.27
CA TYR A 45 -0.79 -6.90 4.28
C TYR A 45 0.53 -7.46 4.84
N ILE A 46 1.67 -6.97 4.36
CA ILE A 46 3.01 -7.45 4.75
C ILE A 46 3.29 -7.14 6.22
N LEU A 47 3.02 -5.90 6.67
CA LEU A 47 3.34 -5.50 8.04
C LEU A 47 2.56 -6.33 9.07
N PRO A 48 1.22 -6.48 8.98
CA PRO A 48 0.48 -7.36 9.87
C PRO A 48 0.91 -8.83 9.78
N ALA A 49 1.21 -9.34 8.58
CA ALA A 49 1.68 -10.72 8.39
C ALA A 49 3.01 -10.96 9.10
N CYS A 50 3.96 -10.01 9.05
CA CYS A 50 5.21 -10.09 9.80
C CYS A 50 4.97 -10.09 11.32
N CYS A 51 4.05 -9.24 11.81
CA CYS A 51 3.67 -9.23 13.23
C CYS A 51 3.06 -10.57 13.68
N LEU A 52 2.15 -11.13 12.89
CA LEU A 52 1.51 -12.42 13.18
C LEU A 52 2.52 -13.57 13.15
N LEU A 53 3.45 -13.57 12.18
CA LEU A 53 4.53 -14.56 12.13
C LEU A 53 5.40 -14.49 13.38
N GLY A 54 5.80 -13.28 13.81
CA GLY A 54 6.55 -13.09 15.04
C GLY A 54 5.80 -13.60 16.27
N LEU A 55 4.49 -13.35 16.35
CA LEU A 55 3.63 -13.88 17.42
C LEU A 55 3.49 -15.41 17.38
N HIS A 56 3.55 -16.04 16.22
CA HIS A 56 3.55 -17.51 16.11
C HIS A 56 4.88 -18.14 16.53
N LEU A 57 5.99 -17.43 16.36
CA LEU A 57 7.31 -17.90 16.82
C LEU A 57 7.54 -17.62 18.31
N TYR A 58 6.84 -16.63 18.88
CA TYR A 58 6.97 -16.21 20.27
C TYR A 58 6.79 -17.33 21.31
N PRO A 59 5.79 -18.24 21.22
CA PRO A 59 5.66 -19.40 22.12
C PRO A 59 6.90 -20.31 22.16
N GLY A 60 7.67 -20.38 21.07
CA GLY A 60 8.89 -21.20 21.02
C GLY A 60 10.03 -20.66 21.89
N ILE A 61 9.97 -19.37 22.28
CA ILE A 61 11.01 -18.70 23.09
C ILE A 61 10.57 -18.59 24.56
N VAL A 62 9.31 -18.20 24.81
CA VAL A 62 8.82 -17.90 26.17
C VAL A 62 7.93 -19.00 26.76
N GLY A 63 7.63 -20.05 25.99
CA GLY A 63 6.69 -21.10 26.37
C GLY A 63 5.23 -20.75 26.08
N VAL A 64 4.43 -21.77 25.82
CA VAL A 64 3.04 -21.66 25.35
C VAL A 64 2.14 -20.97 26.38
N GLU A 65 2.28 -21.30 27.66
CA GLU A 65 1.44 -20.74 28.74
C GLU A 65 1.70 -19.24 28.96
N SER A 66 2.97 -18.83 28.92
CA SER A 66 3.36 -17.42 29.05
C SER A 66 2.92 -16.60 27.83
N ALA A 67 3.01 -17.19 26.63
CA ALA A 67 2.50 -16.57 25.41
C ALA A 67 0.97 -16.40 25.41
N ALA A 68 0.23 -17.41 25.88
CA ALA A 68 -1.23 -17.37 25.94
C ALA A 68 -1.78 -16.35 26.95
N SER A 69 -1.09 -16.16 28.07
CA SER A 69 -1.48 -15.17 29.09
C SER A 69 -1.07 -13.73 28.75
N ASN A 70 -0.22 -13.54 27.73
CA ASN A 70 0.27 -12.22 27.34
C ASN A 70 -0.81 -11.41 26.60
N ARG A 71 -1.41 -10.46 27.32
CA ARG A 71 -2.42 -9.53 26.77
C ARG A 71 -1.90 -8.66 25.62
N ALA A 72 -0.62 -8.29 25.62
CA ALA A 72 -0.05 -7.49 24.55
C ALA A 72 0.03 -8.30 23.24
N ALA A 73 0.46 -9.56 23.32
CA ALA A 73 0.50 -10.48 22.18
C ALA A 73 -0.90 -10.67 21.55
N SER A 74 -1.92 -10.88 22.39
CA SER A 74 -3.32 -10.99 21.94
C SER A 74 -3.82 -9.70 21.28
N THR A 75 -3.53 -8.55 21.89
CA THR A 75 -3.93 -7.23 21.35
C THR A 75 -3.28 -6.95 19.99
N ILE A 76 -1.98 -7.24 19.85
CA ILE A 76 -1.24 -7.08 18.60
C ILE A 76 -1.79 -8.01 17.52
N SER A 77 -2.18 -9.25 17.88
CA SER A 77 -2.82 -10.19 16.94
C SER A 77 -4.14 -9.64 16.40
N ILE A 78 -5.04 -9.20 17.29
CA ILE A 78 -6.34 -8.62 16.92
C ILE A 78 -6.15 -7.37 16.07
N LEU A 79 -5.23 -6.48 16.46
CA LEU A 79 -4.95 -5.27 15.70
C LEU A 79 -4.42 -5.62 14.29
N SER A 80 -3.50 -6.58 14.19
CA SER A 80 -2.94 -7.03 12.91
C SER A 80 -4.02 -7.57 11.98
N MET A 81 -4.93 -8.41 12.50
CA MET A 81 -6.06 -8.96 11.72
C MET A 81 -7.03 -7.86 11.25
N ASN A 82 -7.31 -6.86 12.10
CA ASN A 82 -8.14 -5.72 11.72
C ASN A 82 -7.46 -4.85 10.64
N VAL A 83 -6.14 -4.61 10.76
CA VAL A 83 -5.37 -3.87 9.76
C VAL A 83 -5.37 -4.59 8.40
N MET A 84 -5.28 -5.93 8.39
CA MET A 84 -5.48 -6.71 7.18
C MET A 84 -6.89 -6.57 6.61
N GLY A 85 -7.92 -6.54 7.46
CA GLY A 85 -9.31 -6.36 7.02
C GLY A 85 -9.55 -5.03 6.30
N VAL A 86 -8.84 -3.96 6.68
CA VAL A 86 -8.95 -2.65 6.01
C VAL A 86 -8.10 -2.53 4.75
N HIS A 87 -7.36 -3.57 4.34
CA HIS A 87 -6.57 -3.60 3.11
C HIS A 87 -7.38 -3.18 1.88
N SER A 88 -8.56 -3.79 1.68
CA SER A 88 -9.41 -3.53 0.51
C SER A 88 -9.95 -2.10 0.50
N PHE A 89 -10.20 -1.54 1.68
CA PHE A 89 -10.57 -0.15 1.83
C PHE A 89 -9.40 0.78 1.47
N ALA A 90 -8.21 0.52 2.01
CA ALA A 90 -6.99 1.27 1.69
C ALA A 90 -6.65 1.20 0.19
N HIS A 91 -6.83 0.04 -0.44
CA HIS A 91 -6.69 -0.12 -1.88
C HIS A 91 -7.68 0.77 -2.64
N SER A 92 -8.96 0.74 -2.26
CA SER A 92 -10.00 1.55 -2.91
C SER A 92 -9.70 3.05 -2.77
N MET A 93 -9.30 3.49 -1.58
CA MET A 93 -8.87 4.86 -1.32
C MET A 93 -7.64 5.26 -2.14
N THR A 94 -6.68 4.34 -2.31
CA THR A 94 -5.47 4.60 -3.11
C THR A 94 -5.81 4.77 -4.59
N VAL A 95 -6.69 3.93 -5.13
CA VAL A 95 -7.20 4.06 -6.51
C VAL A 95 -7.92 5.39 -6.70
N LEU A 96 -8.81 5.75 -5.78
CA LEU A 96 -9.54 7.02 -5.81
C LEU A 96 -8.59 8.21 -5.72
N GLY A 97 -7.69 8.23 -4.73
CA GLY A 97 -6.70 9.29 -4.54
C GLY A 97 -5.77 9.47 -5.75
N CYS A 98 -5.43 8.37 -6.43
CA CYS A 98 -4.62 8.41 -7.63
C CYS A 98 -5.43 8.73 -8.91
N SER A 99 -6.75 8.66 -8.88
CA SER A 99 -7.60 8.98 -10.04
C SER A 99 -7.53 10.47 -10.39
N PRO A 100 -7.30 10.83 -11.68
CA PRO A 100 -7.30 12.22 -12.14
C PRO A 100 -8.61 12.95 -11.87
N ALA A 101 -9.75 12.24 -11.99
CA ALA A 101 -11.09 12.79 -11.79
C ALA A 101 -11.31 13.20 -10.32
N TYR A 102 -10.93 12.33 -9.38
CA TYR A 102 -11.03 12.59 -7.96
C TYR A 102 -10.11 13.74 -7.52
N ARG A 103 -8.87 13.79 -8.04
CA ARG A 103 -7.96 14.91 -7.80
C ARG A 103 -8.45 16.24 -8.37
N LYS A 104 -9.29 16.21 -9.41
CA LYS A 104 -9.94 17.41 -9.96
C LYS A 104 -11.13 17.82 -9.09
N ALA A 105 -11.91 16.86 -8.61
CA ALA A 105 -13.04 17.08 -7.70
C ALA A 105 -12.58 17.69 -6.36
N ILE A 106 -11.55 17.14 -5.71
CA ILE A 106 -10.98 17.69 -4.48
C ILE A 106 -10.48 19.12 -4.68
N ARG A 107 -9.70 19.39 -5.74
CA ARG A 107 -9.22 20.75 -6.03
C ARG A 107 -10.36 21.72 -6.32
N SER A 108 -11.45 21.26 -6.92
CA SER A 108 -12.64 22.07 -7.14
C SER A 108 -13.39 22.34 -5.84
N PHE A 109 -13.45 21.38 -4.93
CA PHE A 109 -14.09 21.53 -3.62
C PHE A 109 -13.33 22.53 -2.74
N PHE A 110 -12.00 22.39 -2.64
CA PHE A 110 -11.14 23.33 -1.90
C PHE A 110 -11.08 24.74 -2.51
N ARG A 111 -11.44 24.93 -3.78
CA ARG A 111 -11.56 26.26 -4.40
C ARG A 111 -12.92 26.93 -4.14
N LYS A 112 -13.92 26.18 -3.68
CA LYS A 112 -15.27 26.68 -3.36
C LYS A 112 -15.46 27.03 -1.89
N ILE A 113 -14.58 26.56 -1.02
CA ILE A 113 -14.44 26.99 0.38
C ILE A 113 -13.57 28.24 0.39
#